data_AF-A0AAD9P169-F1
#
_entry.id   AF-A0AAD9P169-F1
#
_cell.length_a   1.000
_cell.length_b   1.000
_cell.length_c   1.000
_cell.angle_alpha   90.00
_cell.angle_beta   90.00
_cell.angle_gamma   90.00
#
_symmetry.space_group_name_H-M   'P 1'
#
loop_
_entity.id
_entity.type
_entity.pdbx_description
1 polymer ?
#
loop_
_entity_poly.entity_id
_entity_poly.type
_entity_poly.pdbx_seq_one_letter_code
_entity_poly.pdbx_strand_id
1 'polypeptide(L)'
;MHDARAHSYRCHKKPPPLKKLPPTDAILQLHVLRAHLQMLLWKAADQRDPPEESRNIANFGWDIEGSAITPAVSTAPVAPQALLDAVSCSCTTECKACSGTRCSCNRAGLSCTDYCKCEGGDICCSPFISKQLDIEDDEGEPSVDDE
;
A
#
# COMPACT_ATOMS: atom_id res chain seq x y z
N MET A 1 1.36 8.45 -2.42
CA MET A 1 1.43 7.29 -3.36
C MET A 1 0.51 6.15 -2.95
N HIS A 2 0.02 6.14 -1.71
CA HIS A 2 -1.05 5.27 -1.23
C HIS A 2 -2.27 5.21 -2.19
N ASP A 3 -2.68 6.34 -2.77
CA ASP A 3 -3.84 6.38 -3.68
C ASP A 3 -3.61 5.65 -5.00
N ALA A 4 -2.39 5.68 -5.55
CA ALA A 4 -2.05 4.95 -6.77
C ALA A 4 -2.08 3.43 -6.53
N ARG A 5 -1.63 2.98 -5.36
CA ARG A 5 -1.74 1.58 -4.93
C ARG A 5 -3.20 1.21 -4.73
N ALA A 6 -3.97 2.01 -3.99
CA ALA A 6 -5.38 1.78 -3.73
C ALA A 6 -6.21 1.73 -5.02
N HIS A 7 -5.98 2.66 -5.95
CA HIS A 7 -6.60 2.68 -7.26
C HIS A 7 -6.28 1.41 -8.07
N SER A 8 -5.02 0.94 -8.02
CA SER A 8 -4.62 -0.32 -8.66
C SER A 8 -5.38 -1.54 -8.10
N TYR A 9 -5.75 -1.52 -6.82
CA TYR A 9 -6.59 -2.54 -6.19
C TYR A 9 -8.09 -2.37 -6.48
N ARG A 10 -8.58 -1.14 -6.67
CA ARG A 10 -10.02 -0.87 -6.93
C ARG A 10 -10.41 -1.05 -8.40
N CYS A 11 -9.54 -0.68 -9.33
CA CYS A 11 -9.86 -0.72 -10.78
C CYS A 11 -9.66 -2.09 -11.43
N HIS A 12 -9.10 -3.06 -10.72
CA HIS A 12 -8.84 -4.40 -11.24
C HIS A 12 -9.59 -5.47 -10.43
N LYS A 13 -10.43 -6.26 -11.11
CA LYS A 13 -11.10 -7.44 -10.53
C LYS A 13 -10.13 -8.52 -10.01
N LYS A 14 -8.86 -8.44 -10.40
CA LYS A 14 -7.79 -9.34 -9.93
C LYS A 14 -6.67 -8.48 -9.35
N PRO A 15 -6.10 -8.86 -8.19
CA PRO A 15 -4.98 -8.12 -7.63
C PRO A 15 -3.82 -8.13 -8.64
N PRO A 16 -3.23 -6.96 -8.95
CA PRO A 16 -2.08 -6.90 -9.83
C PRO A 16 -0.89 -7.65 -9.21
N PRO A 17 -0.02 -8.27 -10.02
CA PRO A 17 1.18 -8.90 -9.51
C PRO A 17 2.07 -7.86 -8.81
N LEU A 18 2.72 -8.25 -7.71
CA LEU A 18 3.48 -7.33 -6.84
C LEU A 18 4.48 -6.45 -7.60
N LYS A 19 5.15 -7.00 -8.62
CA LYS A 19 6.12 -6.27 -9.47
C LYS A 19 5.53 -5.11 -10.29
N LYS A 20 4.20 -5.06 -10.44
CA LYS A 20 3.49 -3.98 -11.13
C LYS A 20 2.95 -2.92 -10.17
N LEU A 21 3.02 -3.15 -8.86
CA LEU A 21 2.62 -2.16 -7.88
C LEU A 21 3.64 -1.02 -7.88
N PRO A 22 3.20 0.24 -7.81
CA PRO A 22 4.12 1.34 -7.53
C PRO A 22 4.76 1.11 -6.15
N PRO A 23 5.99 1.59 -5.91
CA PRO A 23 6.66 1.44 -4.62
C PRO A 23 5.82 2.02 -3.47
N THR A 24 6.08 1.60 -2.24
CA THR A 24 5.49 2.27 -1.07
C THR A 24 6.12 3.64 -0.88
N ASP A 25 5.42 4.55 -0.21
CA ASP A 25 5.89 5.91 0.04
C ASP A 25 7.26 5.90 0.75
N ALA A 26 7.44 5.03 1.74
CA ALA A 26 8.72 4.85 2.43
C ALA A 26 9.85 4.36 1.50
N ILE A 27 9.58 3.40 0.61
CA ILE A 27 10.58 2.89 -0.34
C ILE A 27 10.93 3.93 -1.40
N LEU A 28 9.95 4.70 -1.88
CA LEU A 28 10.20 5.80 -2.80
C LEU A 28 11.06 6.88 -2.14
N GLN A 29 10.78 7.26 -0.90
CA GLN A 29 11.61 8.24 -0.17
C GLN A 29 13.06 7.78 -0.09
N LEU A 30 13.32 6.53 0.29
CA LEU A 30 14.67 5.96 0.30
C LEU A 30 15.32 5.98 -1.10
N HIS A 31 14.55 5.71 -2.15
CA HIS A 31 15.06 5.76 -3.52
C HIS A 31 15.45 7.18 -3.94
N VAL A 32 14.61 8.17 -3.65
CA VAL A 32 14.85 9.59 -3.91
C VAL A 32 16.09 10.08 -3.16
N LEU A 33 16.23 9.71 -1.89
CA LEU A 33 17.39 10.05 -1.07
C LEU A 33 18.70 9.51 -1.67
N ARG A 34 18.72 8.25 -2.13
CA ARG A 34 19.91 7.67 -2.78
C ARG A 34 20.24 8.35 -4.10
N ALA A 35 19.21 8.63 -4.91
CA ALA A 35 19.39 9.37 -6.15
C ALA A 35 19.93 10.79 -5.90
N HIS A 36 19.47 11.43 -4.82
CA HIS A 36 19.97 12.74 -4.40
C HIS A 36 21.45 12.69 -4.00
N LEU A 37 21.86 11.71 -3.18
CA LEU A 37 23.27 11.50 -2.85
C LEU A 37 24.14 11.31 -4.09
N GLN A 38 23.67 10.47 -5.02
CA GLN A 38 24.36 10.23 -6.28
C GLN A 38 24.55 11.52 -7.09
N MET A 39 23.52 12.36 -7.16
CA MET A 39 23.62 13.67 -7.81
C MET A 39 24.57 14.63 -7.09
N LEU A 40 24.59 14.66 -5.75
CA LEU A 40 25.53 15.49 -4.98
C LEU A 40 26.98 15.10 -5.30
N LEU A 41 27.29 13.80 -5.29
CA LEU A 41 28.62 13.29 -5.60
C LEU A 41 29.02 13.57 -7.05
N TRP A 42 28.09 13.40 -7.99
CA TRP A 42 28.35 13.68 -9.41
C TRP A 42 28.61 15.15 -9.69
N LYS A 43 27.89 16.06 -9.03
CA LYS A 43 28.11 17.51 -9.16
C LYS A 43 29.44 17.97 -8.59
N ALA A 44 30.04 17.19 -7.69
CA ALA A 44 31.33 17.48 -7.07
C ALA A 44 32.43 16.54 -7.58
N ALA A 45 32.23 15.87 -8.72
CA ALA A 45 33.16 14.87 -9.24
C ALA A 45 34.55 15.44 -9.59
N ASP A 46 34.65 16.74 -9.84
CA ASP A 46 35.90 17.48 -10.10
C ASP A 46 36.50 18.11 -8.83
N GLN A 47 35.80 18.03 -7.71
CA GLN A 47 36.27 18.55 -6.43
C GLN A 47 37.14 17.52 -5.72
N ARG A 48 38.13 18.00 -4.96
CA ARG A 48 39.04 17.14 -4.19
C ARG A 48 38.30 16.33 -3.12
N ASP A 49 37.36 16.97 -2.45
CA ASP A 49 36.62 16.42 -1.32
C ASP A 49 35.12 16.43 -1.65
N PRO A 50 34.36 15.41 -1.20
CA PRO A 50 32.93 15.37 -1.43
C PRO A 50 32.20 16.45 -0.62
N PRO A 51 30.99 16.86 -1.03
CA PRO A 51 30.17 17.83 -0.30
C PRO A 51 29.97 17.39 1.16
N GLU A 52 29.99 18.34 2.10
CA GLU A 52 29.85 18.05 3.53
C GLU A 52 28.59 17.25 3.82
N GLU A 53 27.49 17.59 3.14
CA GLU A 53 26.20 16.94 3.30
C GLU A 53 26.29 15.45 2.96
N SER A 54 27.09 15.07 1.96
CA SER A 54 27.24 13.70 1.48
C SER A 54 28.10 12.80 2.36
N ARG A 55 28.82 13.37 3.34
CA ARG A 55 29.71 12.60 4.24
C ARG A 55 28.97 11.61 5.11
N ASN A 56 27.78 11.99 5.59
CA ASN A 56 26.93 11.09 6.34
C ASN A 56 25.90 10.43 5.42
N ILE A 57 26.33 9.36 4.73
CA ILE A 57 25.49 8.63 3.79
C ILE A 57 24.24 8.00 4.44
N ALA A 58 24.20 7.85 5.77
CA ALA A 58 23.04 7.33 6.48
C ALA A 58 21.81 8.25 6.32
N ASN A 59 22.03 9.55 6.15
CA ASN A 59 20.97 10.52 5.84
C ASN A 59 20.34 10.30 4.45
N PHE A 60 20.95 9.45 3.62
CA PHE A 60 20.52 9.17 2.25
C PHE A 60 20.02 7.74 2.04
N GLY A 61 19.57 7.08 3.11
CA GLY A 61 18.96 5.74 3.01
C GLY A 61 19.97 4.61 2.81
N TRP A 62 21.12 4.73 3.48
CA TRP A 62 22.14 3.68 3.61
C TRP A 62 22.33 3.30 5.07
N ASP A 63 22.48 2.01 5.35
CA ASP A 63 22.85 1.52 6.67
C ASP A 63 24.36 1.26 6.71
N ILE A 64 24.99 1.61 7.83
CA ILE A 64 26.42 1.46 8.06
C ILE A 64 26.61 0.53 9.27
N GLU A 65 27.03 -0.70 9.00
CA GLU A 65 27.33 -1.70 10.03
C GLU A 65 28.83 -2.03 9.99
N GLY A 66 29.60 -1.34 10.84
CA GLY A 66 31.05 -1.45 10.84
C GLY A 66 31.63 -0.97 9.50
N SER A 67 32.18 -1.89 8.70
CA SER A 67 32.69 -1.60 7.35
C SER A 67 31.69 -1.91 6.23
N ALA A 68 30.54 -2.50 6.54
CA ALA A 68 29.53 -2.84 5.55
C ALA A 68 28.59 -1.63 5.31
N ILE A 69 28.36 -1.33 4.04
CA ILE A 69 27.41 -0.31 3.60
C ILE A 69 26.32 -1.03 2.79
N THR A 70 25.09 -0.99 3.27
CA THR A 70 23.94 -1.65 2.63
C THR A 70 22.81 -0.65 2.39
N PRO A 71 21.99 -0.80 1.35
CA PRO A 71 20.82 0.04 1.17
C PRO A 71 19.86 -0.15 2.35
N ALA A 72 19.47 0.94 2.99
CA ALA A 72 18.51 0.87 4.09
C ALA A 72 17.17 0.30 3.60
N VAL A 73 16.55 -0.54 4.42
CA VAL A 73 15.26 -1.16 4.11
C VAL A 73 14.20 -0.59 5.04
N SER A 74 13.09 -0.15 4.47
CA SER A 74 11.94 0.31 5.25
C SER A 74 11.30 -0.88 5.99
N THR A 75 11.07 -0.72 7.30
CA THR A 75 10.24 -1.63 8.11
C THR A 75 8.76 -1.31 8.05
N ALA A 76 8.37 -0.21 7.38
CA ALA A 76 6.98 0.16 7.19
C ALA A 76 6.20 -0.95 6.46
N PRO A 77 4.93 -1.19 6.84
CA PRO A 77 4.14 -2.24 6.24
C PRO A 77 3.96 -2.02 4.73
N VAL A 78 4.13 -3.09 3.96
CA VAL A 78 4.04 -3.04 2.49
C VAL A 78 2.59 -2.80 2.02
N ALA A 79 1.62 -3.12 2.86
CA ALA A 79 0.20 -2.88 2.61
C ALA A 79 -0.50 -2.60 3.95
N PRO A 80 -1.64 -1.88 3.96
CA PRO A 80 -2.50 -1.81 5.12
C PRO A 80 -2.88 -3.22 5.61
N GLN A 81 -2.91 -3.44 6.92
CA GLN A 81 -3.20 -4.76 7.49
C GLN A 81 -4.54 -5.32 6.99
N ALA A 82 -5.57 -4.47 6.88
CA ALA A 82 -6.88 -4.82 6.33
C ALA A 82 -6.84 -5.39 4.90
N LEU A 83 -5.85 -5.01 4.08
CA LEU A 83 -5.66 -5.57 2.74
C LEU A 83 -5.00 -6.96 2.79
N LEU A 84 -4.12 -7.21 3.76
CA LEU A 84 -3.50 -8.53 3.96
C LEU A 84 -4.52 -9.55 4.48
N ASP A 85 -5.50 -9.08 5.25
CA ASP A 85 -6.60 -9.90 5.77
C ASP A 85 -7.73 -10.08 4.73
N ALA A 86 -7.62 -9.49 3.54
CA ALA A 86 -8.63 -9.58 2.50
C ALA A 86 -8.67 -11.00 1.89
N VAL A 87 -9.69 -11.77 2.26
CA VAL A 87 -9.97 -13.10 1.70
C VAL A 87 -11.06 -12.97 0.65
N SER A 88 -10.78 -13.41 -0.58
CA SER A 88 -11.81 -13.54 -1.62
C SER A 88 -12.20 -15.00 -1.81
N CYS A 89 -13.50 -15.27 -1.79
CA CYS A 89 -14.02 -16.60 -2.12
C CYS A 89 -14.33 -16.72 -3.62
N SER A 90 -14.22 -17.94 -4.12
CA SER A 90 -14.62 -18.30 -5.49
C SER A 90 -16.02 -18.90 -5.54
N CYS A 91 -16.81 -18.74 -4.47
CA CYS A 91 -18.19 -19.21 -4.41
C CYS A 91 -19.02 -18.58 -5.53
N THR A 92 -19.88 -19.39 -6.15
CA THR A 92 -20.92 -18.87 -7.04
C THR A 92 -22.06 -18.29 -6.20
N THR A 93 -22.92 -17.48 -6.82
CA THR A 93 -24.03 -16.75 -6.20
C THR A 93 -25.12 -17.64 -5.59
N GLU A 94 -24.93 -18.97 -5.56
CA GLU A 94 -25.80 -19.88 -4.82
C GLU A 94 -25.58 -19.68 -3.32
N CYS A 95 -26.54 -18.98 -2.68
CA CYS A 95 -26.61 -18.63 -1.26
C CYS A 95 -25.98 -19.67 -0.30
N LYS A 96 -26.24 -20.96 -0.47
CA LYS A 96 -25.72 -22.03 0.43
C LYS A 96 -24.20 -22.18 0.42
N ALA A 97 -23.51 -21.74 -0.65
CA ALA A 97 -22.07 -21.88 -0.76
C ALA A 97 -21.31 -20.93 0.17
N CYS A 98 -21.84 -19.72 0.39
CA CYS A 98 -21.20 -18.67 1.19
C CYS A 98 -21.43 -18.84 2.70
N SER A 99 -22.50 -19.53 3.10
CA SER A 99 -22.78 -19.85 4.51
C SER A 99 -22.07 -21.10 5.03
N GLY A 100 -21.50 -21.91 4.12
CA GLY A 100 -20.83 -23.17 4.45
C GLY A 100 -19.33 -23.04 4.68
N THR A 101 -18.70 -24.09 5.22
CA THR A 101 -17.24 -24.17 5.48
C THR A 101 -16.39 -24.21 4.20
N ARG A 102 -17.03 -24.32 3.02
CA ARG A 102 -16.38 -24.26 1.69
C ARG A 102 -16.03 -22.84 1.27
N CYS A 103 -16.70 -21.83 1.82
CA CYS A 103 -16.36 -20.44 1.58
C CYS A 103 -15.12 -20.06 2.39
N SER A 104 -14.07 -19.58 1.71
CA SER A 104 -12.84 -19.12 2.36
C SER A 104 -13.08 -17.92 3.27
N CYS A 105 -13.98 -17.00 2.90
CA CYS A 105 -14.36 -15.85 3.73
C CYS A 105 -15.03 -16.32 5.04
N ASN A 106 -16.04 -17.18 4.95
CA ASN A 106 -16.71 -17.75 6.11
C ASN A 106 -15.75 -18.54 7.02
N ARG A 107 -14.87 -19.36 6.43
CA ARG A 107 -13.85 -20.10 7.18
C ARG A 107 -12.86 -19.17 7.89
N ALA A 108 -12.57 -18.01 7.33
CA ALA A 108 -11.74 -16.98 7.94
C ALA A 108 -12.51 -16.09 8.93
N GLY A 109 -13.82 -16.28 9.10
CA GLY A 109 -14.65 -15.43 9.97
C GLY A 109 -14.95 -14.05 9.37
N LEU A 110 -14.87 -13.91 8.04
CA LEU A 110 -14.99 -12.64 7.32
C LEU A 110 -16.24 -12.59 6.44
N SER A 111 -16.79 -11.39 6.27
CA SER A 111 -17.84 -11.11 5.29
C SER A 111 -17.30 -11.24 3.86
N CYS A 112 -18.14 -11.72 2.94
CA CYS A 112 -17.79 -11.66 1.53
C CYS A 112 -17.79 -10.19 1.10
N THR A 113 -16.86 -9.82 0.24
CA THR A 113 -16.75 -8.48 -0.36
C THR A 113 -17.01 -8.54 -1.87
N ASP A 114 -17.09 -7.39 -2.51
CA ASP A 114 -17.14 -7.23 -3.97
C ASP A 114 -15.95 -7.90 -4.70
N TYR A 115 -14.83 -8.11 -4.01
CA TYR A 115 -13.69 -8.89 -4.50
C TYR A 115 -13.97 -10.40 -4.59
N CYS A 116 -15.03 -10.90 -3.97
CA CYS A 116 -15.43 -12.31 -4.08
C CYS A 116 -16.18 -12.57 -5.39
N LYS A 117 -16.11 -13.80 -5.90
CA LYS A 117 -16.90 -14.18 -7.08
C LYS A 117 -18.42 -14.13 -6.83
N CYS A 118 -18.84 -14.23 -5.58
CA CYS A 118 -20.24 -14.06 -5.16
C CYS A 118 -20.64 -12.59 -4.91
N GLU A 119 -19.70 -11.64 -5.09
CA GLU A 119 -19.88 -10.19 -5.01
C GLU A 119 -20.32 -9.61 -3.66
N GLY A 120 -20.53 -10.44 -2.63
CA GLY A 120 -20.76 -9.97 -1.25
C GLY A 120 -22.04 -9.17 -1.00
N GLY A 121 -22.88 -8.93 -2.01
CA GLY A 121 -24.15 -8.22 -1.90
C GLY A 121 -25.31 -9.07 -1.35
N ASP A 122 -26.55 -8.59 -1.50
CA ASP A 122 -27.77 -9.17 -0.88
C ASP A 122 -28.02 -10.66 -1.19
N ILE A 123 -27.49 -11.14 -2.33
CA ILE A 123 -27.64 -12.53 -2.78
C ILE A 123 -26.58 -13.45 -2.11
N CYS A 124 -25.53 -12.85 -1.54
CA CYS A 124 -24.48 -13.55 -0.81
C CYS A 124 -24.90 -13.81 0.64
N CYS A 125 -25.21 -15.06 0.96
CA CYS A 125 -25.60 -15.46 2.32
C CYS A 125 -24.39 -15.66 3.25
N SER A 126 -23.43 -14.75 3.23
CA SER A 126 -22.36 -14.75 4.23
C SER A 126 -22.97 -14.51 5.62
N PRO A 127 -22.63 -15.30 6.64
CA PRO A 127 -23.14 -15.09 8.00
C PRO A 127 -22.48 -13.90 8.69
N PHE A 128 -21.39 -13.37 8.11
CA PHE A 128 -20.68 -12.20 8.61
C PHE A 128 -21.10 -10.98 7.77
N ILE A 129 -21.65 -9.96 8.44
CA ILE A 129 -22.08 -8.71 7.80
C ILE A 129 -20.88 -7.75 7.80
N SER A 130 -20.54 -7.23 6.62
CA SER A 130 -19.57 -6.14 6.48
C SER A 130 -20.14 -4.87 7.11
N LYS A 131 -19.58 -4.39 8.22
CA LYS A 131 -19.80 -3.01 8.65
C LYS A 131 -19.05 -2.12 7.67
N GLN A 132 -19.76 -1.48 6.73
CA GLN A 132 -19.20 -0.31 6.05
C GLN A 132 -18.91 0.72 7.13
N LEU A 133 -17.65 1.12 7.27
CA LEU A 133 -17.32 2.36 7.96
C LEU A 133 -17.62 3.46 6.96
N ASP A 134 -18.75 4.13 7.16
CA ASP A 134 -19.09 5.35 6.45
C ASP A 134 -18.02 6.39 6.80
N ILE A 135 -17.06 6.58 5.90
CA ILE A 135 -16.15 7.72 5.96
C ILE A 135 -16.98 8.88 5.42
N GLU A 136 -17.56 9.65 6.34
CA GLU A 136 -18.19 10.92 6.02
C GLU A 136 -17.11 11.85 5.43
N ASP A 137 -17.23 12.14 4.12
CA ASP A 137 -16.51 13.23 3.46
C ASP A 137 -17.02 14.56 4.06
N ASP A 138 -16.32 15.06 5.07
CA ASP A 138 -16.48 16.44 5.54
C ASP A 138 -15.77 17.38 4.54
N GLU A 139 -16.42 17.60 3.40
CA GLU A 139 -16.06 18.65 2.44
C GLU A 139 -16.55 20.00 2.99
N GLY A 140 -15.83 20.54 3.97
CA GLY A 140 -15.99 21.90 4.45
C GLY A 140 -15.29 22.90 3.53
N GLU A 141 -16.01 23.47 2.54
CA GLU A 141 -15.51 24.61 1.76
C GLU A 141 -15.34 25.86 2.66
N PRO A 142 -14.17 26.53 2.68
CA PRO A 142 -14.04 27.83 3.30
C PRO A 142 -14.59 28.92 2.37
N SER A 143 -15.64 29.61 2.81
CA SER A 143 -16.16 30.82 2.18
C SER A 143 -15.10 31.93 2.20
N VAL A 144 -14.71 32.41 1.02
CA VAL A 144 -13.91 33.62 0.86
C VAL A 144 -14.88 34.79 0.71
N ASP A 145 -15.06 35.56 1.79
CA ASP A 145 -15.71 36.86 1.75
C ASP A 145 -14.67 37.91 1.36
N ASP A 146 -14.74 38.41 0.12
CA ASP A 146 -14.06 39.64 -0.33
C ASP A 146 -15.06 40.80 -0.22
N GLU A 147 -14.81 41.73 0.71
CA GLU A 147 -15.21 43.14 0.60
C GLU A 147 -14.19 44.06 1.28
#